data_AF-A0A6H9RJA5-F1
#
_entry.id   AF-A0A6H9RJA5-F1
#
_cell.length_a   1.000
_cell.length_b   1.000
_cell.length_c   1.000
_cell.angle_alpha   90.00
_cell.angle_beta   90.00
_cell.angle_gamma   90.00
#
_symmetry.space_group_name_H-M   'P 1'
#
loop_
_entity.id
_entity.type
_entity.pdbx_description
1 polymer ?
#
loop_
_entity_poly.entity_id
_entity_poly.type
_entity_poly.pdbx_seq_one_letter_code
_entity_poly.pdbx_strand_id
1 'polypeptide(L)'
;ALLLELHYDKQEILEAYLNEVFIGQDGQRAVHGFGLASQFFFSQPLSELKLHQVALLVGMVKGPSSYNPRRNPERALERRNLVLDLLQQQGVATAEQVEAAKKMPLGVTKRGSLADSSFPGFMDLVKRQLREDYRDEDLTEEGLRIFT
;
A
#
# COMPACT_ATOMS: atom_id res chain seq x y z
N ALA A 1 1.31 20.88 -11.16
CA ALA A 1 1.76 20.04 -12.28
C ALA A 1 2.95 20.68 -12.98
N LEU A 2 2.80 21.84 -13.65
CA LEU A 2 3.87 22.45 -14.46
C LEU A 2 5.20 22.68 -13.71
N LEU A 3 5.17 23.23 -12.49
CA LEU A 3 6.39 23.47 -11.70
C LEU A 3 7.08 22.18 -11.23
N LEU A 4 6.33 21.08 -11.06
CA LEU A 4 6.87 19.82 -10.56
C LEU A 4 7.60 19.07 -11.68
N GLU A 5 7.04 19.09 -12.90
CA GLU A 5 7.67 18.56 -14.11
C GLU A 5 8.88 19.37 -14.60
N LEU A 6 8.99 20.65 -14.19
CA LEU A 6 10.14 21.51 -14.53
C LEU A 6 11.37 21.27 -13.64
N HIS A 7 11.18 20.72 -12.44
CA HIS A 7 12.25 20.57 -11.43
C HIS A 7 12.60 19.13 -11.11
N TYR A 8 11.74 18.15 -11.47
CA TYR A 8 11.93 16.73 -11.17
C TYR A 8 11.69 15.87 -12.40
N ASP A 9 12.45 14.77 -12.48
CA ASP A 9 12.28 13.78 -13.53
C ASP A 9 10.98 12.98 -13.33
N LYS A 10 10.40 12.49 -14.43
CA LYS A 10 9.15 11.71 -14.37
C LYS A 10 9.23 10.49 -13.44
N GLN A 11 10.41 9.93 -13.26
CA GLN A 11 10.64 8.81 -12.36
C GLN A 11 10.49 9.24 -10.89
N GLU A 12 11.05 10.38 -10.51
CA GLU A 12 10.94 10.93 -9.15
C GLU A 12 9.50 11.31 -8.81
N ILE A 13 8.78 11.89 -9.77
CA ILE A 13 7.36 12.23 -9.61
C ILE A 13 6.53 10.96 -9.37
N LEU A 14 6.80 9.90 -10.15
CA LEU A 14 6.10 8.63 -10.00
C LEU A 14 6.45 7.96 -8.67
N GLU A 15 7.71 7.96 -8.28
CA GLU A 15 8.16 7.41 -7.00
C GLU A 15 7.49 8.09 -5.82
N ALA A 16 7.51 9.43 -5.78
CA ALA A 16 6.82 10.21 -4.77
C ALA A 16 5.32 9.88 -4.73
N TYR A 17 4.67 9.80 -5.90
CA TYR A 17 3.26 9.42 -5.99
C TYR A 17 2.98 8.02 -5.42
N LEU A 18 3.82 7.03 -5.78
CA LEU A 18 3.67 5.64 -5.32
C LEU A 18 3.88 5.49 -3.81
N ASN A 19 4.60 6.40 -3.17
CA ASN A 19 4.82 6.41 -1.72
C ASN A 19 3.77 7.22 -0.94
N GLU A 20 3.19 8.28 -1.54
CA GLU A 20 2.31 9.21 -0.84
C GLU A 20 0.82 8.93 -1.01
N VAL A 21 0.42 8.21 -2.06
CA VAL A 21 -1.01 8.04 -2.38
C VAL A 21 -1.75 7.31 -1.25
N PHE A 22 -2.88 7.87 -0.83
CA PHE A 22 -3.74 7.26 0.20
C PHE A 22 -4.44 6.01 -0.37
N ILE A 23 -4.26 4.85 0.29
CA ILE A 23 -4.79 3.55 -0.19
C ILE A 23 -5.70 2.89 0.85
N GLY A 24 -5.62 3.24 2.13
CA GLY A 24 -6.49 2.66 3.14
C GLY A 24 -6.36 3.29 4.52
N GLN A 25 -7.12 2.76 5.48
CA GLN A 25 -7.11 3.22 6.86
C GLN A 25 -7.03 2.01 7.80
N ASP A 26 -6.09 2.04 8.74
CA ASP A 26 -5.92 1.11 9.86
C ASP A 26 -6.26 1.81 11.18
N GLY A 27 -7.53 1.72 11.60
CA GLY A 27 -8.00 2.44 12.79
C GLY A 27 -7.78 3.96 12.66
N GLN A 28 -6.88 4.51 13.46
CA GLN A 28 -6.50 5.93 13.43
C GLN A 28 -5.35 6.25 12.46
N ARG A 29 -4.72 5.24 11.85
CA ARG A 29 -3.57 5.41 10.95
C ARG A 29 -3.99 5.34 9.50
N ALA A 30 -3.55 6.32 8.72
CA ALA A 30 -3.69 6.27 7.27
C ALA A 30 -2.62 5.36 6.66
N VAL A 31 -3.00 4.58 5.64
CA VAL A 31 -2.11 3.72 4.87
C VAL A 31 -1.81 4.45 3.57
N HIS A 32 -0.62 5.05 3.52
CA HIS A 32 -0.08 5.74 2.36
C HIS A 32 0.94 4.86 1.65
N GLY A 33 0.91 4.92 0.32
CA GLY A 33 1.88 4.26 -0.54
C GLY A 33 1.66 2.78 -0.76
N PHE A 34 2.14 2.29 -1.89
CA PHE A 34 1.95 0.90 -2.32
C PHE A 34 2.73 -0.10 -1.47
N GLY A 35 3.91 0.30 -0.95
CA GLY A 35 4.72 -0.54 -0.07
C GLY A 35 4.02 -0.89 1.25
N LEU A 36 3.49 0.13 1.95
CA LEU A 36 2.75 -0.10 3.18
C LEU A 36 1.41 -0.80 2.90
N ALA A 37 0.74 -0.45 1.81
CA ALA A 37 -0.51 -1.09 1.41
C ALA A 37 -0.34 -2.59 1.10
N SER A 38 0.77 -3.00 0.48
CA SER A 38 1.04 -4.42 0.21
C SER A 38 1.15 -5.23 1.50
N GLN A 39 1.87 -4.70 2.48
CA GLN A 39 2.00 -5.31 3.81
C GLN A 39 0.67 -5.32 4.55
N PHE A 40 -0.05 -4.20 4.52
CA PHE A 40 -1.32 -4.06 5.23
C PHE A 40 -2.41 -4.98 4.68
N PHE A 41 -2.58 -5.09 3.36
CA PHE A 41 -3.64 -5.90 2.77
C PHE A 41 -3.25 -7.37 2.55
N PHE A 42 -1.98 -7.66 2.28
CA PHE A 42 -1.53 -9.00 1.87
C PHE A 42 -0.44 -9.61 2.74
N SER A 43 0.15 -8.86 3.68
CA SER A 43 1.32 -9.30 4.46
C SER A 43 2.47 -9.78 3.58
N GLN A 44 2.69 -9.08 2.47
CA GLN A 44 3.68 -9.39 1.46
C GLN A 44 4.43 -8.11 1.04
N PRO A 45 5.72 -8.21 0.71
CA PRO A 45 6.44 -7.10 0.11
C PRO A 45 5.86 -6.80 -1.29
N LEU A 46 5.91 -5.53 -1.69
CA LEU A 46 5.32 -5.06 -2.94
C LEU A 46 5.83 -5.84 -4.17
N SER A 47 7.12 -6.19 -4.18
CA SER A 47 7.78 -6.96 -5.25
C SER A 47 7.27 -8.39 -5.40
N GLU A 48 6.57 -8.95 -4.41
CA GLU A 48 6.02 -10.30 -4.44
C GLU A 48 4.52 -10.33 -4.79
N LEU A 49 3.89 -9.16 -4.96
CA LEU A 49 2.48 -9.10 -5.31
C LEU A 49 2.22 -9.69 -6.70
N LYS A 50 1.17 -10.50 -6.78
CA LYS A 50 0.66 -11.05 -8.03
C LYS A 50 -0.23 -10.03 -8.74
N LEU A 51 -0.43 -10.22 -10.04
CA LEU A 51 -1.22 -9.34 -10.91
C LEU A 51 -2.58 -8.92 -10.32
N HIS A 52 -3.35 -9.87 -9.77
CA HIS A 52 -4.67 -9.57 -9.16
C HIS A 52 -4.58 -8.72 -7.89
N GLN A 53 -3.49 -8.82 -7.12
CA GLN A 53 -3.25 -8.03 -5.91
C GLN A 53 -2.83 -6.61 -6.29
N VAL A 54 -1.94 -6.47 -7.27
CA VAL A 54 -1.54 -5.16 -7.83
C VAL A 54 -2.77 -4.44 -8.40
N ALA A 55 -3.57 -5.12 -9.21
CA ALA A 55 -4.80 -4.56 -9.79
C ALA A 55 -5.80 -4.10 -8.71
N LEU A 56 -5.86 -4.80 -7.57
CA LEU A 56 -6.71 -4.40 -6.45
C LEU A 56 -6.21 -3.09 -5.84
N LEU A 57 -4.92 -2.98 -5.51
CA LEU A 57 -4.35 -1.75 -4.93
C LEU A 57 -4.52 -0.55 -5.87
N VAL A 58 -4.22 -0.73 -7.16
CA VAL A 58 -4.44 0.31 -8.18
C VAL A 58 -5.92 0.71 -8.27
N GLY A 59 -6.83 -0.27 -8.21
CA GLY A 59 -8.27 -0.02 -8.21
C GLY A 59 -8.73 0.82 -7.01
N MET A 60 -8.12 0.60 -5.85
CA MET A 60 -8.43 1.27 -4.59
C MET A 60 -8.03 2.74 -4.57
N VAL A 61 -6.99 3.15 -5.30
CA VAL A 61 -6.54 4.56 -5.36
C VAL A 61 -7.68 5.51 -5.72
N LYS A 62 -8.61 5.11 -6.60
CA LYS A 62 -9.78 5.94 -6.98
C LYS A 62 -10.71 6.24 -5.80
N GLY A 63 -10.79 5.34 -4.83
CA GLY A 63 -11.69 5.44 -3.70
C GLY A 63 -11.35 4.44 -2.61
N PRO A 64 -10.32 4.71 -1.77
CA PRO A 64 -9.80 3.79 -0.77
C PRO A 64 -10.86 3.21 0.17
N SER A 65 -11.80 4.06 0.59
CA SER A 65 -12.90 3.66 1.47
C SER A 65 -13.99 2.87 0.73
N SER A 66 -14.37 3.31 -0.47
CA SER A 66 -15.43 2.71 -1.28
C SER A 66 -15.04 1.32 -1.82
N TYR A 67 -13.78 1.16 -2.19
CA TYR A 67 -13.23 -0.08 -2.73
C TYR A 67 -12.44 -0.87 -1.68
N ASN A 68 -12.61 -0.57 -0.39
CA ASN A 68 -11.97 -1.32 0.67
C ASN A 68 -12.43 -2.79 0.63
N PRO A 69 -11.55 -3.77 0.38
CA PRO A 69 -11.92 -5.16 0.16
C PRO A 69 -12.42 -5.87 1.43
N ARG A 70 -12.11 -5.34 2.62
CA ARG A 70 -12.61 -5.86 3.90
C ARG A 70 -14.03 -5.37 4.22
N ARG A 71 -14.40 -4.19 3.73
CA ARG A 71 -15.72 -3.58 3.97
C ARG A 71 -16.70 -3.80 2.82
N ASN A 72 -16.21 -3.68 1.58
CA ASN A 72 -16.99 -3.72 0.35
C ASN A 72 -16.38 -4.72 -0.65
N PRO A 73 -16.34 -6.03 -0.33
CA PRO A 73 -15.63 -7.02 -1.14
C PRO A 73 -16.14 -7.10 -2.58
N GLU A 74 -17.45 -7.01 -2.80
CA GLU A 74 -18.02 -7.07 -4.16
C GLU A 74 -17.57 -5.88 -5.02
N ARG A 75 -17.64 -4.66 -4.48
CA ARG A 75 -17.18 -3.44 -5.19
C ARG A 75 -15.69 -3.48 -5.46
N ALA A 76 -14.91 -3.99 -4.51
CA ALA A 76 -13.47 -4.16 -4.66
C ALA A 76 -13.13 -5.18 -5.76
N LEU A 77 -13.87 -6.28 -5.83
CA LEU A 77 -13.72 -7.32 -6.85
C LEU A 77 -14.03 -6.79 -8.25
N GLU A 78 -15.17 -6.10 -8.41
CA GLU A 78 -15.55 -5.47 -9.67
C GLU A 78 -14.51 -4.45 -10.11
N ARG A 79 -14.06 -3.59 -9.19
CA ARG A 79 -13.06 -2.56 -9.47
C ARG A 79 -11.71 -3.15 -9.88
N ARG A 80 -11.26 -4.20 -9.20
CA ARG A 80 -10.04 -4.95 -9.55
C ARG A 80 -10.17 -5.54 -10.95
N ASN A 81 -11.30 -6.15 -11.27
CA ASN A 81 -11.51 -6.79 -12.57
C ASN A 81 -11.49 -5.75 -13.70
N LEU A 82 -12.06 -4.56 -13.49
CA LEU A 82 -11.95 -3.45 -14.42
C LEU A 82 -10.48 -3.04 -14.66
N VAL A 83 -9.65 -2.99 -13.61
CA VAL A 83 -8.22 -2.69 -13.77
C VAL A 83 -7.52 -3.80 -14.57
N LEU A 84 -7.84 -5.07 -14.32
CA LEU A 84 -7.30 -6.19 -15.10
C LEU A 84 -7.68 -6.08 -16.59
N ASP A 85 -8.92 -5.71 -16.90
CA ASP A 85 -9.37 -5.50 -18.28
C ASP A 85 -8.62 -4.35 -18.95
N LEU A 86 -8.36 -3.26 -18.23
CA LEU A 86 -7.57 -2.13 -18.75
C LEU A 86 -6.12 -2.53 -19.02
N LEU A 87 -5.51 -3.34 -18.14
CA LEU A 87 -4.15 -3.86 -18.35
C LEU A 87 -4.08 -4.75 -19.60
N GLN A 88 -5.12 -5.55 -19.86
CA GLN A 88 -5.23 -6.33 -21.10
C GLN A 88 -5.31 -5.42 -22.33
N GLN A 89 -6.20 -4.42 -22.29
CA GLN A 89 -6.41 -3.48 -23.41
C GLN A 89 -5.14 -2.69 -23.74
N GLN A 90 -4.31 -2.39 -22.74
CA GLN A 90 -3.03 -1.71 -22.90
C GLN A 90 -1.87 -2.65 -23.27
N GLY A 91 -2.12 -3.96 -23.39
CA GLY A 91 -1.10 -4.95 -23.74
C GLY A 91 -0.11 -5.26 -22.62
N VAL A 92 -0.40 -4.86 -21.37
CA VAL A 92 0.45 -5.12 -20.20
C VAL A 92 0.33 -6.57 -19.71
N ALA A 93 -0.83 -7.20 -19.91
CA ALA A 93 -1.09 -8.59 -19.56
C ALA A 93 -1.86 -9.31 -20.69
N THR A 94 -1.63 -10.61 -20.83
CA THR A 94 -2.36 -11.41 -21.83
C THR A 94 -3.79 -11.72 -21.37
N ALA A 95 -4.66 -12.09 -22.31
CA ALA A 95 -6.03 -12.52 -22.01
C ALA A 95 -6.05 -13.69 -21.00
N GLU A 96 -5.15 -14.66 -21.16
CA GLU A 96 -5.05 -15.83 -20.29
C GLU A 96 -4.64 -15.43 -18.87
N GLN A 97 -3.68 -14.51 -18.73
CA GLN A 97 -3.24 -13.99 -17.43
C GLN A 97 -4.37 -13.25 -16.72
N VAL A 98 -5.14 -12.45 -17.46
CA VAL A 98 -6.26 -11.66 -16.95
C VAL A 98 -7.39 -12.57 -16.49
N GLU A 99 -7.77 -13.56 -17.29
CA GLU A 99 -8.81 -14.53 -16.93
C GLU A 99 -8.40 -15.40 -15.74
N ALA A 100 -7.13 -15.79 -15.65
CA ALA A 100 -6.61 -16.48 -14.46
C ALA A 100 -6.63 -15.56 -13.22
N ALA A 101 -6.24 -14.29 -13.37
CA ALA A 101 -6.24 -13.31 -12.29
C ALA A 101 -7.64 -12.97 -11.76
N LYS A 102 -8.65 -12.88 -12.64
CA LYS A 102 -10.05 -12.64 -12.25
C LYS A 102 -10.63 -13.75 -11.38
N LYS A 103 -10.21 -15.00 -11.61
CA LYS A 103 -10.63 -16.18 -10.83
C LYS A 103 -10.00 -16.24 -9.44
N MET A 104 -8.92 -15.50 -9.20
CA MET A 104 -8.30 -15.46 -7.88
C MET A 104 -9.19 -14.71 -6.88
N PRO A 105 -9.22 -15.13 -5.61
CA PRO A 105 -9.89 -14.36 -4.55
C PRO A 105 -9.22 -12.99 -4.36
N LEU A 106 -9.88 -12.09 -3.63
CA LEU A 106 -9.27 -10.81 -3.25
C LEU A 106 -7.99 -10.99 -2.42
N GLY A 107 -7.84 -12.11 -1.71
CA GLY A 107 -6.60 -12.49 -1.05
C GLY A 107 -6.18 -11.61 0.13
N VAL A 108 -7.08 -10.75 0.62
CA VAL A 108 -6.75 -9.82 1.71
C VAL A 108 -6.80 -10.49 3.08
N THR A 109 -5.86 -10.09 3.95
CA THR A 109 -5.81 -10.55 5.34
C THR A 109 -7.02 -10.02 6.13
N LYS A 110 -7.52 -10.83 7.08
CA LYS A 110 -8.74 -10.52 7.87
C LYS A 110 -8.58 -9.30 8.78
N ARG A 111 -7.39 -9.12 9.34
CA ARG A 111 -6.92 -7.90 10.02
C ARG A 111 -5.45 -7.78 9.68
N GLY A 112 -5.09 -6.83 8.85
CA GLY A 112 -3.71 -6.36 8.77
C GLY A 112 -3.58 -5.35 9.89
N SER A 113 -3.27 -5.79 11.11
CA SER A 113 -2.80 -4.82 12.08
C SER A 113 -1.36 -4.54 11.69
N LEU A 114 -1.05 -3.34 11.19
CA LEU A 114 0.36 -2.91 11.10
C LEU A 114 0.99 -2.84 12.50
N ALA A 115 0.15 -2.87 13.54
CA ALA A 115 0.50 -2.87 14.93
C ALA A 115 -0.30 -3.91 15.70
N ASP A 116 -0.10 -5.19 15.44
CA ASP A 116 0.00 -6.07 16.61
C ASP A 116 1.33 -5.71 17.24
N SER A 117 1.36 -4.58 17.96
CA SER A 117 2.43 -4.29 18.90
C SER A 117 2.27 -5.34 19.99
N SER A 118 2.77 -6.54 19.76
CA SER A 118 2.70 -7.65 20.71
C SER A 118 3.33 -7.28 22.05
N PHE A 119 4.07 -6.16 22.12
CA PHE A 119 4.78 -5.68 23.29
C PHE A 119 4.72 -4.14 23.43
N PRO A 120 3.58 -3.54 23.84
CA PRO A 120 3.46 -2.08 23.99
C PRO A 120 4.51 -1.49 24.94
N GLY A 121 4.73 -2.13 26.09
CA GLY A 121 5.74 -1.67 27.06
C GLY A 121 7.19 -1.76 26.55
N PHE A 122 7.48 -2.71 25.67
CA PHE A 122 8.79 -2.77 25.00
C PHE A 122 8.96 -1.63 24.00
N MET A 123 7.92 -1.34 23.21
CA MET A 123 7.95 -0.20 22.29
C MET A 123 8.11 1.14 23.03
N ASP A 124 7.51 1.29 24.21
CA ASP A 124 7.69 2.48 25.04
C ASP A 124 9.12 2.59 25.60
N LEU A 125 9.76 1.47 25.96
CA LEU A 125 11.17 1.43 26.34
C LEU A 125 12.06 1.85 25.17
N VAL A 126 11.87 1.26 23.99
CA VAL A 126 12.64 1.57 22.77
C VAL A 126 12.52 3.06 22.42
N LYS A 127 11.30 3.61 22.43
CA LYS A 127 11.06 5.05 22.18
C LYS A 127 11.75 5.94 23.22
N ARG A 128 11.72 5.55 24.50
CA ARG A 128 12.40 6.33 25.55
C ARG A 128 13.91 6.35 25.33
N GLN A 129 14.50 5.20 24.99
CA GLN A 129 15.94 5.11 24.74
C GLN A 129 16.35 5.92 23.50
N LEU A 130 15.57 5.86 22.41
CA LEU A 130 15.88 6.62 21.20
C LEU A 130 15.86 8.14 21.41
N ARG A 131 15.04 8.66 22.33
CA ARG A 131 15.00 10.09 22.67
C ARG A 131 16.22 10.59 23.45
N GLU A 132 17.04 9.68 23.98
CA GLU A 132 18.30 10.08 24.63
C GLU A 132 19.34 10.51 23.59
N ASP A 133 19.31 9.88 22.40
CA ASP A 133 20.33 10.04 21.36
C ASP A 133 19.84 10.81 20.11
N TYR A 134 18.53 10.87 19.87
CA TYR A 134 17.92 11.47 18.67
C TYR A 134 16.89 12.53 19.01
N ARG A 135 16.74 13.53 18.12
CA ARG A 135 15.65 14.51 18.24
C ARG A 135 14.34 13.86 17.82
N ASP A 136 13.22 14.30 18.41
CA ASP A 136 11.90 13.76 18.07
C ASP A 136 11.56 13.91 16.58
N GLU A 137 12.05 14.96 15.92
CA GLU A 137 11.88 15.22 14.48
C GLU A 137 12.53 14.11 13.63
N ASP A 138 13.79 13.80 13.90
CA ASP A 138 14.58 12.78 13.20
C ASP A 138 13.93 11.39 13.29
N LEU A 139 13.31 11.10 14.45
CA LEU A 139 12.58 9.85 14.70
C LEU A 139 11.33 9.68 13.82
N THR A 140 10.81 10.76 13.24
CA THR A 140 9.59 10.74 12.43
C THR A 140 9.82 10.98 10.95
N GLU A 141 10.86 11.71 10.57
CA GLU A 141 11.05 12.20 9.20
C GLU A 141 12.13 11.43 8.43
N GLU A 142 13.14 10.88 9.09
CA GLU A 142 14.31 10.29 8.41
C GLU A 142 14.14 8.80 8.01
N GLY A 143 13.00 8.18 8.31
CA GLY A 143 12.74 6.78 7.93
C GLY A 143 13.72 5.79 8.57
N LEU A 144 14.14 6.04 9.82
CA LEU A 144 15.12 5.25 10.55
C LEU A 144 14.73 3.76 10.64
N ARG A 145 15.74 2.88 10.50
CA ARG A 145 15.59 1.44 10.72
C ARG A 145 16.15 1.07 12.09
N ILE A 146 15.26 0.71 13.00
CA ILE A 146 15.62 0.35 14.38
C ILE A 146 15.73 -1.17 14.48
N PHE A 147 16.89 -1.64 14.94
CA PHE A 147 17.14 -3.05 15.25
C PHE A 147 17.24 -3.18 16.77
N THR A 148 16.42 -4.04 17.35
CA THR A 148 16.32 -4.27 18.80
C THR A 148 16.52 -5.73 19.14
#